data_AF-A0A401GAT9-F1
#
_entry.id   AF-A0A401GAT9-F1
#
_cell.length_a   1.000
_cell.length_b   1.000
_cell.length_c   1.000
_cell.angle_alpha   90.00
_cell.angle_beta   90.00
_cell.angle_gamma   90.00
#
_symmetry.space_group_name_H-M   'P 1'
#
loop_
_entity.id
_entity.type
_entity.pdbx_description
1 polymer ?
#
loop_
_entity_poly.entity_id
_entity_poly.type
_entity_poly.pdbx_seq_one_letter_code
_entity_poly.pdbx_strand_id
1 'polypeptide(L)'
;MDRATRKNDVNEAYQLLTKAGWIGAARSTGVGLGLATIGHYTWPLFRRQTLAFKGFVVSIFTIFGLVIGAEHALQSHEAQRRQIESALRKEARLDLARRGLVATETEIAKWKAERKALAESDAGSASNSQH
;
A
#
# COMPACT_ATOMS: atom_id res chain seq x y z
N MET A 1 16.53 -14.45 -0.74
CA MET A 1 15.34 -13.89 -0.09
C MET A 1 14.68 -15.03 0.67
N ASP A 2 14.62 -14.96 1.99
CA ASP A 2 14.16 -16.08 2.82
C ASP A 2 12.63 -16.25 2.74
N ARG A 3 12.14 -17.49 2.87
CA ARG A 3 10.71 -17.83 2.77
C ARG A 3 9.89 -17.12 3.84
N ALA A 4 10.48 -16.92 5.02
CA ALA A 4 9.84 -16.19 6.12
C ALA A 4 9.67 -14.70 5.77
N THR A 5 10.70 -14.05 5.22
CA THR A 5 10.63 -12.64 4.79
C THR A 5 9.55 -12.43 3.73
N ARG A 6 9.49 -13.30 2.71
CA ARG A 6 8.44 -13.22 1.68
C ARG A 6 7.03 -13.39 2.26
N LYS A 7 6.85 -14.29 3.22
CA LYS A 7 5.55 -14.51 3.85
C LYS A 7 5.11 -13.28 4.66
N ASN A 8 6.05 -12.63 5.35
CA ASN A 8 5.77 -11.40 6.10
C ASN A 8 5.41 -10.25 5.17
N ASP A 9 6.16 -10.04 4.09
CA ASP A 9 5.85 -9.01 3.07
C ASP A 9 4.42 -9.19 2.50
N VAL A 10 4.04 -10.42 2.17
CA VAL A 10 2.69 -10.73 1.65
C VAL A 10 1.62 -10.46 2.70
N ASN A 11 1.86 -10.84 3.95
CA ASN A 11 0.90 -10.63 5.04
C ASN A 11 0.70 -9.13 5.33
N GLU A 12 1.77 -8.35 5.29
CA GLU A 12 1.71 -6.90 5.46
C GLU A 12 0.91 -6.24 4.33
N ALA A 13 1.22 -6.58 3.08
CA ALA A 13 0.46 -6.10 1.93
C ALA A 13 -1.02 -6.50 2.01
N TYR A 14 -1.32 -7.72 2.47
CA TYR A 14 -2.69 -8.19 2.65
C TYR A 14 -3.45 -7.42 3.74
N GLN A 15 -2.80 -7.08 4.86
CA GLN A 15 -3.43 -6.26 5.89
C GLN A 15 -3.69 -4.83 5.43
N LEU A 16 -2.77 -4.25 4.66
CA LEU A 16 -2.94 -2.92 4.09
C LEU A 16 -4.11 -2.91 3.09
N LEU A 17 -4.14 -3.90 2.20
CA LEU A 17 -5.19 -4.14 1.21
C LEU A 17 -6.57 -4.23 1.87
N THR A 18 -6.71 -5.11 2.86
CA THR A 18 -8.00 -5.39 3.51
C THR A 18 -8.51 -4.18 4.27
N LYS A 19 -7.65 -3.49 5.02
CA LYS A 19 -8.03 -2.27 5.76
C LYS A 19 -8.51 -1.17 4.80
N ALA A 20 -7.74 -0.90 3.75
CA ALA A 20 -8.10 0.14 2.78
C ALA A 20 -9.37 -0.20 2.00
N GLY A 21 -9.54 -1.48 1.62
CA GLY A 21 -10.76 -1.97 1.00
C GLY A 21 -11.98 -1.75 1.90
N TRP A 22 -11.92 -2.13 3.17
CA TRP A 22 -13.03 -1.90 4.10
C TRP A 22 -13.39 -0.43 4.28
N ILE A 23 -12.39 0.45 4.36
CA ILE A 23 -12.61 1.90 4.43
C ILE A 23 -13.26 2.41 3.15
N GLY A 24 -12.79 1.96 1.99
CA GLY A 24 -13.36 2.30 0.68
C GLY A 24 -14.82 1.85 0.56
N ALA A 25 -15.10 0.61 0.95
CA ALA A 25 -16.44 0.02 0.96
C ALA A 25 -17.39 0.79 1.88
N ALA A 26 -16.97 1.14 3.10
CA ALA A 26 -17.80 1.89 4.04
C ALA A 26 -18.17 3.27 3.48
N ARG A 27 -17.18 4.00 2.93
CA ARG A 27 -17.38 5.32 2.33
C ARG A 27 -18.34 5.27 1.13
N SER A 28 -18.11 4.36 0.20
CA SER A 28 -18.94 4.24 -1.00
C SER A 28 -20.35 3.72 -0.68
N THR A 29 -20.50 2.86 0.32
CA THR A 29 -21.82 2.41 0.82
C THR A 29 -22.62 3.60 1.33
N GLY A 30 -22.00 4.51 2.09
CA GLY A 30 -22.63 5.75 2.52
C GLY A 30 -23.12 6.60 1.34
N VAL A 31 -22.30 6.71 0.29
CA VAL A 31 -22.70 7.40 -0.96
C VAL A 31 -23.87 6.68 -1.64
N GLY A 32 -23.82 5.35 -1.78
CA GLY A 32 -24.88 4.55 -2.38
C GLY A 32 -26.20 4.67 -1.62
N LEU A 33 -26.17 4.64 -0.29
CA LEU A 33 -27.34 4.86 0.57
C LEU A 33 -27.89 6.29 0.43
N GLY A 34 -27.02 7.29 0.37
CA GLY A 34 -27.40 8.68 0.13
C GLY A 34 -28.12 8.84 -1.21
N LEU A 35 -27.55 8.31 -2.29
CA LEU A 35 -28.14 8.36 -3.63
C LEU A 35 -29.45 7.57 -3.72
N ALA A 36 -29.53 6.40 -3.10
CA ALA A 36 -30.76 5.61 -3.05
C ALA A 36 -31.87 6.34 -2.28
N THR A 37 -31.53 6.99 -1.17
CA THR A 37 -32.48 7.79 -0.38
C THR A 37 -32.97 8.99 -1.20
N ILE A 38 -32.06 9.77 -1.80
CA ILE A 38 -32.43 10.91 -2.63
C ILE A 38 -33.32 10.46 -3.79
N GLY A 39 -32.90 9.44 -4.54
CA GLY A 39 -33.66 8.90 -5.67
C GLY A 39 -35.05 8.42 -5.28
N HIS A 40 -35.23 7.88 -4.07
CA HIS A 40 -36.54 7.46 -3.58
C HIS A 40 -37.52 8.63 -3.45
N TYR A 41 -37.05 9.77 -2.93
CA TYR A 41 -37.89 10.94 -2.70
C TYR A 41 -38.04 11.81 -3.95
N THR A 42 -37.01 11.94 -4.79
CA THR A 42 -37.04 12.85 -5.95
C THR A 42 -37.62 12.21 -7.20
N TRP A 43 -37.44 10.90 -7.42
CA TRP A 43 -37.80 10.26 -8.69
C TRP A 43 -38.96 9.26 -8.55
N PRO A 44 -40.15 9.53 -9.13
CA PRO A 44 -41.30 8.62 -9.06
C PRO A 44 -41.07 7.22 -9.63
N LEU A 45 -40.23 7.05 -10.67
CA LEU A 45 -39.87 5.73 -11.21
C LEU A 45 -39.03 4.92 -10.21
N PHE A 46 -38.00 5.53 -9.61
CA PHE A 46 -37.16 4.85 -8.62
C PHE A 46 -37.91 4.58 -7.31
N ARG A 47 -38.85 5.45 -6.94
CA ARG A 47 -39.73 5.24 -5.79
C ARG A 47 -40.52 3.93 -5.88
N ARG A 48 -41.06 3.64 -7.07
CA ARG A 48 -41.85 2.44 -7.40
C ARG A 48 -41.03 1.15 -7.47
N GLN A 49 -39.70 1.22 -7.50
CA GLN A 49 -38.84 0.05 -7.51
C GLN A 49 -38.82 -0.67 -6.15
N THR A 50 -38.59 -1.99 -6.20
CA THR A 50 -38.56 -2.86 -5.02
C THR A 50 -37.40 -2.53 -4.09
N LEU A 51 -37.53 -2.91 -2.81
CA LEU A 51 -36.45 -2.78 -1.84
C LEU A 51 -35.21 -3.59 -2.24
N ALA A 52 -35.42 -4.77 -2.84
CA ALA A 52 -34.34 -5.62 -3.34
C ALA A 52 -33.50 -4.90 -4.41
N PHE A 53 -34.14 -4.21 -5.36
CA PHE A 53 -33.43 -3.45 -6.39
C PHE A 53 -32.59 -2.32 -5.77
N LYS A 54 -33.14 -1.59 -4.79
CA LYS A 54 -32.41 -0.52 -4.11
C LYS A 54 -31.20 -1.05 -3.33
N GLY A 55 -31.38 -2.18 -2.63
CA GLY A 55 -30.29 -2.89 -1.96
C GLY A 55 -29.20 -3.34 -2.93
N PHE A 56 -29.58 -3.85 -4.10
CA PHE A 56 -28.64 -4.21 -5.16
C PHE A 56 -27.85 -2.99 -5.68
N VAL A 57 -28.50 -1.85 -5.88
CA VAL A 57 -27.79 -0.61 -6.26
C VAL A 57 -26.77 -0.22 -5.19
N VAL A 58 -27.16 -0.24 -3.90
CA VAL A 58 -26.24 0.08 -2.80
C VAL A 58 -25.06 -0.90 -2.76
N SER A 59 -25.29 -2.20 -2.97
CA SER A 59 -24.21 -3.19 -2.95
C SER A 59 -23.21 -3.00 -4.10
N ILE A 60 -23.65 -2.51 -5.27
CA ILE A 60 -22.73 -2.11 -6.35
C ILE A 60 -21.77 -1.03 -5.86
N PHE A 61 -22.28 0.02 -5.19
CA PHE A 61 -21.42 1.05 -4.61
C PHE A 61 -20.46 0.48 -3.57
N THR A 62 -20.94 -0.41 -2.69
CA THR A 62 -20.11 -1.07 -1.68
C THR A 62 -18.95 -1.85 -2.32
N ILE A 63 -19.23 -2.72 -3.28
CA ILE A 63 -18.22 -3.54 -3.97
C ILE A 63 -17.26 -2.65 -4.74
N PHE A 64 -17.76 -1.62 -5.43
CA PHE A 64 -16.92 -0.66 -6.13
C PHE A 64 -15.91 0.02 -5.19
N GLY A 65 -16.38 0.54 -4.04
CA GLY A 65 -15.48 1.18 -3.08
C GLY A 65 -14.51 0.20 -2.41
N LEU A 66 -14.94 -1.05 -2.18
CA LEU A 66 -14.06 -2.11 -1.69
C LEU A 66 -12.86 -2.30 -2.63
N VAL A 67 -13.14 -2.50 -3.92
CA VAL A 67 -12.12 -2.79 -4.93
C VAL A 67 -11.22 -1.59 -5.17
N ILE A 68 -11.79 -0.39 -5.35
CA ILE A 68 -10.99 0.81 -5.62
C ILE A 68 -10.14 1.20 -4.40
N GLY A 69 -10.67 1.09 -3.18
CA GLY A 69 -9.91 1.35 -1.96
C GLY A 69 -8.73 0.38 -1.80
N ALA A 70 -8.96 -0.91 -2.09
CA ALA A 70 -7.96 -1.95 -2.09
C ALA A 70 -6.85 -1.70 -3.14
N GLU A 71 -7.23 -1.46 -4.39
CA GLU A 71 -6.33 -1.19 -5.50
C GLU A 71 -5.46 0.05 -5.26
N HIS A 72 -6.06 1.13 -4.78
CA HIS A 72 -5.33 2.36 -4.47
C HIS A 72 -4.25 2.14 -3.41
N ALA A 73 -4.53 1.34 -2.39
CA ALA A 73 -3.56 1.04 -1.34
C ALA A 73 -2.37 0.22 -1.87
N LEU A 74 -2.62 -0.80 -2.69
CA LEU A 74 -1.57 -1.57 -3.36
C LEU A 74 -0.69 -0.67 -4.24
N GLN A 75 -1.31 0.13 -5.10
CA GLN A 75 -0.59 1.03 -6.00
C GLN A 75 0.24 2.06 -5.21
N SER A 76 -0.30 2.61 -4.12
CA SER A 76 0.42 3.55 -3.26
C SER A 76 1.63 2.88 -2.59
N HIS A 77 1.49 1.64 -2.13
CA HIS A 77 2.56 0.88 -1.51
C HIS A 77 3.68 0.56 -2.51
N GLU A 78 3.32 0.14 -3.72
CA GLU A 78 4.29 -0.08 -4.80
C GLU A 78 4.98 1.21 -5.22
N ALA A 79 4.23 2.31 -5.38
CA ALA A 79 4.79 3.60 -5.74
C ALA A 79 5.79 4.08 -4.68
N GLN A 80 5.47 3.92 -3.40
CA GLN A 80 6.38 4.22 -2.30
C GLN A 80 7.63 3.34 -2.34
N ARG A 81 7.50 2.02 -2.54
CA ARG A 81 8.66 1.12 -2.69
C ARG A 81 9.55 1.53 -3.87
N ARG A 82 8.96 1.86 -5.03
CA ARG A 82 9.71 2.33 -6.22
C ARG A 82 10.45 3.64 -5.95
N GLN A 83 9.84 4.58 -5.22
CA GLN A 83 10.49 5.84 -4.85
C GLN A 83 11.69 5.61 -3.92
N ILE A 84 11.52 4.77 -2.89
CA ILE A 84 12.59 4.40 -1.95
C ILE A 84 13.74 3.71 -2.69
N GLU A 85 13.45 2.73 -3.56
CA GLU A 85 14.48 2.04 -4.34
C GLU A 85 15.22 2.99 -5.28
N SER A 86 14.50 3.92 -5.91
CA SER A 86 15.09 4.91 -6.80
C SER A 86 15.98 5.90 -6.05
N ALA A 87 15.57 6.35 -4.87
CA ALA A 87 16.39 7.19 -4.00
C ALA A 87 17.66 6.45 -3.54
N LEU A 88 17.52 5.20 -3.11
CA LEU A 88 18.63 4.36 -2.70
C LEU A 88 19.63 4.11 -3.84
N ARG A 89 19.13 3.87 -5.06
CA ARG A 89 19.99 3.75 -6.25
C ARG A 89 20.75 5.05 -6.54
N LYS A 90 20.13 6.22 -6.33
CA LYS A 90 20.81 7.52 -6.50
C LYS A 90 21.92 7.70 -5.46
N GLU A 91 21.65 7.39 -4.20
CA GLU A 91 22.65 7.43 -3.12
C GLU A 91 23.82 6.49 -3.40
N ALA A 92 23.55 5.25 -3.77
CA ALA A 92 24.57 4.26 -4.12
C ALA A 92 25.45 4.77 -5.27
N ARG A 93 24.85 5.35 -6.32
CA ARG A 93 25.59 5.91 -7.45
C ARG A 93 26.51 7.06 -7.03
N LEU A 94 26.05 7.95 -6.15
CA LEU A 94 26.85 9.06 -5.66
C LEU A 94 28.02 8.60 -4.77
N ASP A 95 27.77 7.65 -3.88
CA ASP A 95 28.81 7.15 -2.96
C ASP A 95 29.85 6.30 -3.70
N LEU A 96 29.42 5.42 -4.62
CA LEU A 96 30.33 4.66 -5.47
C LEU A 96 31.17 5.58 -6.36
N ALA A 97 30.58 6.63 -6.94
CA ALA A 97 31.33 7.62 -7.73
C ALA A 97 32.38 8.36 -6.88
N ARG A 98 32.07 8.70 -5.62
CA ARG A 98 33.04 9.29 -4.68
C ARG A 98 34.21 8.35 -4.38
N ARG A 99 33.95 7.04 -4.34
CA ARG A 99 34.97 5.99 -4.18
C ARG A 99 35.73 5.67 -5.48
N GLY A 100 35.42 6.35 -6.59
CA GLY A 100 36.00 6.07 -7.90
C GLY A 100 35.51 4.78 -8.56
N LEU A 101 34.43 4.20 -8.04
CA LEU A 101 33.85 2.93 -8.52
C LEU A 101 32.69 3.19 -9.49
N VAL A 102 32.59 2.35 -10.52
CA VAL A 102 31.44 2.37 -11.44
C VAL A 102 30.25 1.70 -10.76
N ALA A 103 29.11 2.39 -10.75
CA ALA A 103 27.86 1.90 -10.17
C ALA A 103 27.22 0.79 -11.02
N THR A 104 27.84 -0.38 -10.98
CA THR A 104 27.30 -1.62 -11.54
C THR A 104 26.32 -2.27 -10.55
N GLU A 105 25.43 -3.15 -11.03
CA GLU A 105 24.48 -3.88 -10.16
C GLU A 105 25.21 -4.65 -9.05
N THR A 106 26.39 -5.20 -9.33
CA THR A 106 27.20 -5.95 -8.36
C THR A 106 27.76 -5.05 -7.26
N GLU A 107 28.25 -3.86 -7.61
CA GLU A 107 28.78 -2.88 -6.64
C GLU A 107 27.66 -2.23 -5.82
N ILE A 108 26.50 -1.98 -6.44
CA ILE A 108 25.30 -1.54 -5.71
C ILE A 108 24.84 -2.60 -4.70
N ALA A 109 24.90 -3.88 -5.06
CA ALA A 109 24.56 -4.98 -4.15
C ALA A 109 25.53 -5.07 -2.97
N LYS A 110 26.84 -4.94 -3.21
CA LYS A 110 27.87 -4.88 -2.15
C LYS A 110 27.66 -3.68 -1.23
N TRP A 111 27.43 -2.50 -1.82
CA TRP A 111 27.15 -1.27 -1.06
C TRP A 111 25.91 -1.40 -0.17
N LYS A 112 24.84 -2.04 -0.66
CA LYS A 112 23.64 -2.33 0.15
C LYS A 112 23.95 -3.30 1.31
N ALA A 113 24.78 -4.32 1.07
CA ALA A 113 25.17 -5.27 2.10
C ALA A 113 26.05 -4.62 3.19
N GLU A 114 27.01 -3.78 2.79
CA GLU A 114 27.85 -2.98 3.70
C GLU A 114 27.00 -2.07 4.59
N ARG A 115 26.07 -1.31 4.00
CA ARG A 115 25.16 -0.44 4.77
C ARG A 115 24.29 -1.21 5.76
N LYS A 116 23.83 -2.41 5.39
CA LYS A 116 23.03 -3.26 6.27
C LYS A 116 23.86 -3.81 7.44
N ALA A 117 25.08 -4.27 7.17
CA ALA A 117 26.01 -4.73 8.21
C ALA A 117 26.39 -3.62 9.20
N LEU A 118 26.64 -2.40 8.68
CA LEU A 118 26.91 -1.22 9.52
C LEU A 118 25.71 -0.85 10.40
N ALA A 119 24.48 -0.90 9.87
CA ALA A 119 23.28 -0.63 10.65
C ALA A 119 23.06 -1.68 11.76
N GLU A 120 23.37 -2.95 11.49
CA GLU A 120 23.30 -4.03 12.48
C GLU A 120 24.37 -3.90 13.57
N SER A 121 25.60 -3.47 13.22
CA SER A 121 26.66 -3.21 14.21
C SER A 121 26.38 -1.99 15.09
N ASP A 122 25.81 -0.92 14.52
CA ASP A 122 25.44 0.29 15.28
C ASP A 122 24.28 0.00 16.25
N ALA A 123 23.31 -0.80 15.84
CA ALA A 123 22.21 -1.24 16.70
C ALA A 123 22.67 -2.12 17.87
N GLY A 124 23.63 -3.03 17.64
CA GLY A 124 24.24 -3.84 18.69
C GLY A 124 25.08 -3.02 19.68
N SER A 125 25.79 -2.01 19.18
CA SER A 125 26.63 -1.13 20.00
C SER A 125 25.82 -0.20 20.89
N ALA A 126 24.68 0.30 20.41
CA ALA A 126 23.77 1.16 21.17
C ALA A 126 23.01 0.41 22.28
N SER A 127 22.78 -0.91 22.10
CA SER A 127 22.17 -1.76 23.14
C SER A 127 23.16 -2.13 24.26
N ASN A 128 24.46 -2.11 23.97
CA ASN A 128 25.50 -2.49 24.93
C ASN A 128 26.02 -1.31 25.78
N SER A 129 25.58 -0.07 25.49
CA SER A 129 25.92 1.14 26.26
C SER A 129 24.81 1.60 27.22
N GLN A 130 23.68 0.87 27.27
CA GLN A 130 22.57 1.10 28.20
C GLN A 130 22.56 0.14 29.41
N HIS A 131 23.59 -0.70 29.54
CA HIS A 131 23.88 -1.54 30.72
C HIS A 131 25.16 -1.08 31.39
#